data_AF-A0A8P0SMV0-F1
#
_entry.id   AF-A0A8P0SMV0-F1
#
_cell.length_a   1.000
_cell.length_b   1.000
_cell.length_c   1.000
_cell.angle_alpha   90.00
_cell.angle_beta   90.00
_cell.angle_gamma   90.00
#
_symmetry.space_group_name_H-M   'P 1'
#
loop_
_entity.id
_entity.type
_entity.pdbx_description
1 polymer ?
#
loop_
_entity_poly.entity_id
_entity_poly.type
_entity_poly.pdbx_seq_one_letter_code
_entity_poly.pdbx_strand_id
1 'polypeptide(L)'
;MEKWHLMTIVVLIGLTVRWTVSLNSYSGAGKPPMFGDYEAQRHWQEITFNLPVKQWYFNSSDNNLQYWGLDYPPLTAYHSLLCAYVAKFINPDWIELHSSRGYESQAHKLFMRTTVFIADLLIYIPAVVLYCCCLKEISTKKKIANALCILLYPGLILIDYGHFQNIYNSVSLGFALWGVLGVSCDWDLLGSLAFCLAINYKQMELYHSLPFFCFLLGKCFKKVANIWCSFSVFLKIKDILPHHIQIIISFCFTFLSLLPACIKLTLQPSPKGFRFTLVSCALSFFLFSFQVHEKSILLVSLPVCLVLSEIPFMSTWFLLVSTFSMLPLLLKDELLMPSVVTTMAFFIACAISFSIFEKTSEEELHLKSFSISLRKYLPCFTFLPRIIQYLFLISVITMVLLTLITVTLEPPQKLPDLFSVLICFVSCLNFLFFLVYFNIIIMWDFKNGRNQKKIN
;
A
#
# COMPACT_ATOMS: atom_id res chain seq x y z
N MET A 1 26.87 10.96 11.43
CA MET A 1 27.18 12.16 10.63
C MET A 1 28.11 11.85 9.46
N GLU A 2 29.22 11.13 9.67
CA GLU A 2 30.17 10.68 8.62
C GLU A 2 29.53 10.10 7.33
N LYS A 3 28.45 9.33 7.48
CA LYS A 3 27.73 8.67 6.38
C LYS A 3 27.10 9.62 5.36
N TRP A 4 26.60 10.77 5.82
CA TRP A 4 25.94 11.76 4.95
C TRP A 4 26.97 12.56 4.17
N HIS A 5 28.12 12.89 4.76
CA HIS A 5 29.19 13.64 4.10
C HIS A 5 29.74 12.91 2.86
N LEU A 6 29.96 11.58 2.95
CA LEU A 6 30.41 10.79 1.81
C LEU A 6 29.37 10.72 0.69
N MET A 7 28.09 10.58 1.01
CA MET A 7 27.02 10.59 0.01
C MET A 7 26.92 11.95 -0.67
N THR A 8 27.04 13.04 0.09
CA THR A 8 27.07 14.40 -0.47
C THR A 8 28.26 14.58 -1.42
N ILE A 9 29.44 14.09 -1.08
CA ILE A 9 30.62 14.14 -1.97
C ILE A 9 30.33 13.37 -3.28
N VAL A 10 29.74 12.18 -3.20
CA VAL A 10 29.36 11.40 -4.39
C VAL A 10 28.37 12.15 -5.28
N VAL A 11 27.35 12.77 -4.70
CA VAL A 11 26.40 13.60 -5.44
C VAL A 11 27.10 14.78 -6.11
N LEU A 12 27.96 15.50 -5.37
CA LEU A 12 28.72 16.64 -5.92
C LEU A 12 29.61 16.21 -7.10
N ILE A 13 30.32 15.09 -6.99
CA ILE A 13 31.12 14.54 -8.10
C ILE A 13 30.23 14.25 -9.31
N GLY A 14 29.07 13.59 -9.10
CA GLY A 14 28.11 13.30 -10.17
C GLY A 14 27.58 14.56 -10.86
N LEU A 15 27.30 15.63 -10.11
CA LEU A 15 26.87 16.93 -10.63
C LEU A 15 27.99 17.63 -11.42
N THR A 16 29.21 17.64 -10.89
CA THR A 16 30.37 18.24 -11.56
C THR A 16 30.64 17.57 -12.91
N VAL A 17 30.63 16.23 -12.95
CA VAL A 17 30.85 15.48 -14.20
C VAL A 17 29.79 15.84 -15.25
N ARG A 18 28.51 15.84 -14.88
CA ARG A 18 27.41 16.25 -15.78
C ARG A 18 27.61 17.67 -16.33
N TRP A 19 27.95 18.62 -15.47
CA TRP A 19 28.18 20.00 -15.88
C TRP A 19 29.38 20.12 -16.82
N THR A 20 30.48 19.42 -16.57
CA THR A 20 31.66 19.43 -17.47
C THR A 20 31.34 18.88 -18.86
N VAL A 21 30.54 17.82 -18.95
CA VAL A 21 30.11 17.24 -20.24
C VAL A 21 29.25 18.22 -21.03
N SER A 22 28.42 19.01 -20.32
CA SER A 22 27.51 20.00 -20.92
C SER A 22 28.18 21.16 -21.66
N LEU A 23 29.48 21.37 -21.44
CA LEU A 23 30.27 22.41 -22.11
C LEU A 23 30.50 22.11 -23.60
N ASN A 24 30.41 20.84 -23.99
CA ASN A 24 30.65 20.39 -25.37
C ASN A 24 29.51 20.75 -26.33
N SER A 25 29.69 20.45 -27.62
CA SER A 25 28.67 20.64 -28.66
C SER A 25 27.43 19.76 -28.43
N TYR A 26 26.34 20.02 -29.16
CA TYR A 26 25.05 19.30 -29.07
C TYR A 26 24.65 18.67 -30.42
N SER A 27 23.67 17.76 -30.41
CA SER A 27 23.10 17.14 -31.62
C SER A 27 22.56 18.19 -32.58
N GLY A 28 23.09 18.19 -33.80
CA GLY A 28 22.62 19.04 -34.90
C GLY A 28 23.16 20.47 -34.92
N ALA A 29 24.15 20.82 -34.08
CA ALA A 29 24.77 22.14 -34.07
C ALA A 29 25.30 22.54 -35.46
N GLY A 30 24.86 23.69 -35.98
CA GLY A 30 25.27 24.21 -37.29
C GLY A 30 24.87 23.33 -38.49
N LYS A 31 23.82 22.50 -38.37
CA LYS A 31 23.35 21.59 -39.44
C LYS A 31 21.92 21.91 -39.90
N PRO A 32 21.69 23.01 -40.65
CA PRO A 32 20.40 23.26 -41.29
C PRO A 32 20.07 22.18 -42.35
N PRO A 33 18.79 21.95 -42.70
CA PRO A 33 17.61 22.72 -42.29
C PRO A 33 16.89 22.16 -41.04
N MET A 34 17.10 20.89 -40.68
CA MET A 34 16.35 20.20 -39.61
C MET A 34 17.09 20.18 -38.27
N PHE A 35 18.39 20.49 -38.22
CA PHE A 35 19.21 20.39 -37.00
C PHE A 35 19.10 18.99 -36.36
N GLY A 36 19.11 18.92 -35.03
CA GLY A 36 19.04 17.67 -34.27
C GLY A 36 18.08 17.83 -33.10
N ASP A 37 18.21 16.95 -32.11
CA ASP A 37 17.21 16.87 -31.04
C ASP A 37 17.20 18.08 -30.10
N TYR A 38 18.28 18.87 -30.09
CA TYR A 38 18.28 20.19 -29.44
C TYR A 38 17.14 21.07 -29.98
N GLU A 39 17.00 21.10 -31.30
CA GLU A 39 15.99 21.88 -32.00
C GLU A 39 14.59 21.30 -31.80
N ALA A 40 14.46 19.97 -31.76
CA ALA A 40 13.18 19.32 -31.46
C ALA A 40 12.59 19.82 -30.13
N GLN A 41 13.41 19.86 -29.08
CA GLN A 41 12.97 20.23 -27.74
C GLN A 41 12.68 21.73 -27.63
N ARG A 42 13.47 22.58 -28.29
CA ARG A 42 13.17 24.01 -28.42
C ARG A 42 11.84 24.21 -29.14
N HIS A 43 11.63 23.50 -30.25
CA HIS A 43 10.40 23.59 -31.02
C HIS A 43 9.17 23.13 -30.21
N TRP A 44 9.31 22.11 -29.37
CA TRP A 44 8.24 21.72 -28.45
C TRP A 44 7.90 22.82 -27.43
N GLN A 45 8.89 23.59 -26.95
CA GLN A 45 8.64 24.75 -26.09
C GLN A 45 7.90 25.87 -26.85
N GLU A 46 8.31 26.16 -28.09
CA GLU A 46 7.63 27.11 -28.99
C GLU A 46 6.16 26.72 -29.23
N ILE A 47 5.89 25.47 -29.63
CA ILE A 47 4.53 24.98 -29.91
C ILE A 47 3.66 25.01 -28.65
N THR A 48 4.16 24.44 -27.55
CA THR A 48 3.33 24.27 -26.34
C THR A 48 2.93 25.61 -25.74
N PHE A 49 3.80 26.62 -25.86
CA PHE A 49 3.54 27.96 -25.36
C PHE A 49 2.56 28.77 -26.23
N ASN A 50 2.72 28.71 -27.56
CA ASN A 50 1.99 29.59 -28.47
C ASN A 50 0.66 28.99 -28.96
N LEU A 51 0.53 27.65 -28.99
CA LEU A 51 -0.65 26.98 -29.53
C LEU A 51 -1.56 26.41 -28.44
N PRO A 52 -2.90 26.38 -28.66
CA PRO A 52 -3.82 25.73 -27.74
C PRO A 52 -3.53 24.22 -27.66
N VAL A 53 -3.77 23.61 -26.48
CA VAL A 53 -3.50 22.19 -26.19
C VAL A 53 -4.06 21.23 -27.26
N LYS A 54 -5.20 21.57 -27.86
CA LYS A 54 -5.85 20.77 -28.91
C LYS A 54 -5.06 20.70 -30.22
N GLN A 55 -4.03 21.53 -30.40
CA GLN A 55 -3.23 21.62 -31.64
C GLN A 55 -1.80 21.06 -31.47
N TRP A 56 -1.36 20.72 -30.25
CA TRP A 56 0.03 20.30 -30.00
C TRP A 56 0.43 19.04 -30.78
N TYR A 57 -0.51 18.11 -30.98
CA TYR A 57 -0.28 16.82 -31.63
C TYR A 57 -0.84 16.72 -33.04
N PHE A 58 -1.39 17.82 -33.58
CA PHE A 58 -2.08 17.81 -34.86
C PHE A 58 -1.43 18.77 -35.84
N ASN A 59 -1.34 18.34 -37.09
CA ASN A 59 -0.87 19.20 -38.16
C ASN A 59 -1.85 20.35 -38.37
N SER A 60 -1.37 21.58 -38.38
CA SER A 60 -2.17 22.80 -38.56
C SER A 60 -1.40 23.82 -39.39
N SER A 61 -1.98 25.00 -39.63
CA SER A 61 -1.26 26.13 -40.27
C SER A 61 0.00 26.51 -39.50
N ASP A 62 -0.02 26.36 -38.18
CA ASP A 62 1.02 26.84 -37.27
C ASP A 62 1.88 25.74 -36.67
N ASN A 63 1.45 24.48 -36.76
CA ASN A 63 2.20 23.30 -36.30
C ASN A 63 2.44 22.33 -37.46
N ASN A 64 3.71 22.16 -37.86
CA ASN A 64 4.09 21.22 -38.90
C ASN A 64 4.70 19.95 -38.28
N LEU A 65 3.96 18.85 -38.30
CA LEU A 65 4.44 17.58 -37.71
C LEU A 65 5.68 17.00 -38.42
N GLN A 66 5.97 17.41 -39.67
CA GLN A 66 7.20 17.00 -40.37
C GLN A 66 8.45 17.73 -39.87
N TYR A 67 8.28 18.82 -39.13
CA TYR A 67 9.36 19.57 -38.50
C TYR A 67 9.31 19.36 -36.98
N TRP A 68 9.87 18.25 -36.51
CA TRP A 68 9.93 17.89 -35.09
C TRP A 68 8.58 17.93 -34.35
N GLY A 69 7.61 17.16 -34.86
CA GLY A 69 6.33 16.94 -34.17
C GLY A 69 6.51 16.43 -32.73
N LEU A 70 5.48 16.65 -31.91
CA LEU A 70 5.50 16.24 -30.51
C LEU A 70 5.17 14.74 -30.41
N ASP A 71 6.20 13.91 -30.23
CA ASP A 71 6.08 12.45 -30.27
C ASP A 71 5.93 11.78 -28.89
N TYR A 72 6.01 12.59 -27.82
CA TYR A 72 5.99 12.10 -26.43
C TYR A 72 4.63 12.31 -25.78
N PRO A 73 4.29 11.53 -24.73
CA PRO A 73 2.99 11.65 -24.09
C PRO A 73 2.85 12.98 -23.33
N PRO A 74 1.63 13.31 -22.85
CA PRO A 74 1.27 14.67 -22.42
C PRO A 74 2.15 15.27 -21.32
N LEU A 75 2.73 14.46 -20.43
CA LEU A 75 3.55 14.99 -19.34
C LEU A 75 4.81 15.67 -19.87
N THR A 76 5.40 15.18 -20.97
CA THR A 76 6.51 15.86 -21.64
C THR A 76 6.05 17.19 -22.22
N ALA A 77 4.87 17.25 -22.86
CA ALA A 77 4.36 18.49 -23.43
C ALA A 77 4.13 19.56 -22.35
N TYR A 78 3.58 19.18 -21.18
CA TYR A 78 3.45 20.09 -20.05
C TYR A 78 4.78 20.50 -19.42
N HIS A 79 5.79 19.62 -19.43
CA HIS A 79 7.13 19.99 -19.00
C HIS A 79 7.78 20.99 -19.96
N SER A 80 7.66 20.78 -21.28
CA SER A 80 8.09 21.74 -22.29
C SER A 80 7.38 23.08 -22.13
N LEU A 81 6.07 23.08 -21.85
CA LEU A 81 5.32 24.30 -21.56
C LEU A 81 5.88 25.04 -20.34
N LEU A 82 6.17 24.33 -19.24
CA LEU A 82 6.77 24.92 -18.04
C LEU A 82 8.12 25.56 -18.36
N CYS A 83 8.99 24.85 -19.09
CA CYS A 83 10.27 25.40 -19.54
C CYS A 83 10.08 26.62 -20.46
N ALA A 84 9.06 26.61 -21.32
CA ALA A 84 8.76 27.73 -22.21
C ALA A 84 8.32 29.00 -21.45
N TYR A 85 7.54 28.87 -20.36
CA TYR A 85 7.23 30.02 -19.50
C TYR A 85 8.48 30.65 -18.90
N VAL A 86 9.45 29.83 -18.48
CA VAL A 86 10.74 30.32 -17.98
C VAL A 86 11.57 30.92 -19.11
N ALA A 87 11.59 30.31 -20.29
CA ALA A 87 12.28 30.82 -21.47
C ALA A 87 11.75 32.21 -21.85
N LYS A 88 10.42 32.38 -21.92
CA LYS A 88 9.77 33.67 -22.20
C LYS A 88 10.19 34.78 -21.25
N PHE A 89 10.34 34.44 -19.97
CA PHE A 89 10.74 35.41 -18.94
C PHE A 89 12.18 35.89 -19.15
N ILE A 90 13.07 35.04 -19.68
CA ILE A 90 14.48 35.37 -19.89
C ILE A 90 14.68 36.04 -21.25
N ASN A 91 14.22 35.41 -22.33
CA ASN A 91 14.27 35.96 -23.69
C ASN A 91 13.11 35.39 -24.53
N PRO A 92 12.14 36.23 -24.96
CA PRO A 92 11.00 35.77 -25.75
C PRO A 92 11.38 35.28 -27.16
N ASP A 93 12.50 35.74 -27.72
CA ASP A 93 12.94 35.41 -29.08
C ASP A 93 13.26 33.90 -29.24
N TRP A 94 13.54 33.19 -28.14
CA TRP A 94 13.86 31.76 -28.16
C TRP A 94 12.67 30.86 -28.54
N ILE A 95 11.44 31.36 -28.31
CA ILE A 95 10.20 30.61 -28.47
C ILE A 95 9.18 31.36 -29.34
N GLU A 96 9.62 32.36 -30.08
CA GLU A 96 8.73 33.13 -30.95
C GLU A 96 8.29 32.27 -32.14
N LEU A 97 6.97 32.23 -32.37
CA LEU A 97 6.37 31.35 -33.37
C LEU A 97 6.87 31.72 -34.78
N HIS A 98 7.31 30.72 -35.54
CA HIS A 98 7.82 30.83 -36.93
C HIS A 98 9.18 31.52 -37.11
N SER A 99 9.60 32.42 -36.21
CA SER A 99 10.90 33.12 -36.30
C SER A 99 12.03 32.38 -35.57
N SER A 100 11.72 31.65 -34.49
CA SER A 100 12.71 30.99 -33.63
C SER A 100 13.20 29.63 -34.13
N ARG A 101 12.78 29.18 -35.32
CA ARG A 101 13.18 27.89 -35.91
C ARG A 101 14.66 27.88 -36.27
N GLY A 102 15.40 26.92 -35.73
CA GLY A 102 16.85 26.82 -35.89
C GLY A 102 17.63 27.88 -35.12
N TYR A 103 17.07 28.44 -34.04
CA TYR A 103 17.71 29.48 -33.25
C TYR A 103 18.93 28.94 -32.48
N GLU A 104 20.12 29.42 -32.83
CA GLU A 104 21.37 29.08 -32.16
C GLU A 104 21.94 30.29 -31.42
N SER A 105 22.07 30.19 -30.10
CA SER A 105 22.81 31.16 -29.30
C SER A 105 23.46 30.50 -28.09
N GLN A 106 24.57 31.07 -27.62
CA GLN A 106 25.25 30.56 -26.43
C GLN A 106 24.38 30.69 -25.17
N ALA A 107 23.57 31.75 -25.07
CA ALA A 107 22.66 31.96 -23.95
C ALA A 107 21.53 30.92 -23.93
N HIS A 108 20.92 30.64 -25.08
CA HIS A 108 19.88 29.61 -25.21
C HIS A 108 20.46 28.20 -24.96
N LYS A 109 21.69 27.93 -25.41
CA LYS A 109 22.40 26.69 -25.06
C LYS A 109 22.52 26.52 -23.55
N LEU A 110 22.99 27.55 -22.83
CA LEU A 110 23.13 27.51 -21.38
C LEU A 110 21.79 27.32 -20.68
N PHE A 111 20.73 28.00 -21.14
CA PHE A 111 19.37 27.82 -20.62
C PHE A 111 18.92 26.37 -20.71
N MET A 112 19.00 25.77 -21.91
CA MET A 112 18.60 24.38 -22.13
C MET A 112 19.47 23.40 -21.33
N ARG A 113 20.77 23.64 -21.14
CA ARG A 113 21.62 22.82 -20.25
C ARG A 113 21.14 22.89 -18.80
N THR A 114 20.72 24.07 -18.37
CA THR A 114 20.30 24.33 -16.99
C THR A 114 18.94 23.67 -16.69
N THR A 115 18.00 23.65 -17.64
CA THR A 115 16.70 22.97 -17.44
C THR A 115 16.88 21.46 -17.25
N VAL A 116 17.75 20.81 -18.03
CA VAL A 116 18.14 19.39 -17.84
C VAL A 116 18.70 19.18 -16.43
N PHE A 117 19.65 20.02 -16.04
CA PHE A 117 20.34 19.91 -14.77
C PHE A 117 19.40 20.05 -13.58
N ILE A 118 18.46 21.01 -13.64
CA ILE A 118 17.44 21.19 -12.61
C ILE A 118 16.50 19.98 -12.55
N ALA A 119 16.03 19.48 -13.69
CA ALA A 119 15.12 18.33 -13.72
C ALA A 119 15.78 17.06 -13.15
N ASP A 120 17.05 16.81 -13.49
CA ASP A 120 17.85 15.70 -12.96
C ASP A 120 18.06 15.84 -11.43
N LEU A 121 18.37 17.05 -10.96
CA LEU A 121 18.55 17.37 -9.54
C LEU A 121 17.26 17.20 -8.72
N LEU A 122 16.10 17.49 -9.30
CA LEU A 122 14.82 17.41 -8.60
C LEU A 122 14.24 15.99 -8.57
N ILE A 123 14.43 15.21 -9.63
CA ILE A 123 13.70 13.95 -9.83
C ILE A 123 14.63 12.73 -9.68
N TYR A 124 15.70 12.66 -10.48
CA TYR A 124 16.53 11.47 -10.59
C TYR A 124 17.53 11.32 -9.45
N ILE A 125 18.28 12.38 -9.13
CA ILE A 125 19.32 12.33 -8.08
C ILE A 125 18.73 11.96 -6.70
N PRO A 126 17.61 12.57 -6.25
CA PRO A 126 16.98 12.18 -4.99
C PRO A 126 16.49 10.73 -5.02
N ALA A 127 15.94 10.27 -6.15
CA ALA A 127 15.49 8.88 -6.31
C ALA A 127 16.65 7.88 -6.13
N VAL A 128 17.81 8.15 -6.75
CA VAL A 128 19.00 7.28 -6.65
C VAL A 128 19.55 7.26 -5.24
N VAL A 129 19.66 8.42 -4.58
CA VAL A 129 20.17 8.52 -3.21
C VAL A 129 19.25 7.78 -2.24
N LEU A 130 17.94 8.00 -2.32
CA LEU A 130 16.96 7.34 -1.46
C LEU A 130 16.90 5.83 -1.72
N TYR A 131 16.92 5.41 -2.99
CA TYR A 131 16.97 3.99 -3.35
C TYR A 131 18.18 3.30 -2.71
N CYS A 132 19.38 3.85 -2.88
CA CYS A 132 20.60 3.27 -2.31
C CYS A 132 20.58 3.26 -0.77
N CYS A 133 19.98 4.28 -0.14
CA CYS A 133 19.80 4.33 1.31
C CYS A 133 18.84 3.25 1.82
N CYS A 134 17.73 3.01 1.11
CA CYS A 134 16.67 2.08 1.48
C CYS A 134 17.00 0.60 1.25
N LEU A 135 18.06 0.27 0.49
CA LEU A 135 18.51 -1.12 0.31
C LEU A 135 18.83 -1.78 1.67
N LYS A 136 18.07 -2.80 2.06
CA LYS A 136 18.31 -3.60 3.27
C LYS A 136 19.51 -4.54 3.03
N GLU A 137 20.18 -4.97 4.09
CA GLU A 137 21.27 -5.99 4.09
C GLU A 137 22.62 -5.60 3.42
N ILE A 138 22.74 -4.43 2.80
CA ILE A 138 23.99 -3.99 2.15
C ILE A 138 24.82 -3.08 3.09
N SER A 139 26.12 -3.36 3.19
CA SER A 139 27.07 -2.51 3.94
C SER A 139 27.07 -1.06 3.44
N THR A 140 27.31 -0.09 4.33
CA THR A 140 27.28 1.34 3.98
C THR A 140 28.25 1.71 2.85
N LYS A 141 29.45 1.09 2.81
CA LYS A 141 30.42 1.30 1.73
C LYS A 141 29.87 0.88 0.37
N LYS A 142 29.20 -0.28 0.31
CA LYS A 142 28.56 -0.77 -0.91
C LYS A 142 27.38 0.11 -1.34
N LYS A 143 26.60 0.67 -0.40
CA LYS A 143 25.52 1.63 -0.72
C LYS A 143 26.07 2.90 -1.41
N ILE A 144 27.16 3.46 -0.86
CA ILE A 144 27.83 4.64 -1.44
C ILE A 144 28.44 4.30 -2.80
N ALA A 145 29.09 3.14 -2.94
CA ALA A 145 29.64 2.69 -4.21
C ALA A 145 28.54 2.48 -5.27
N ASN A 146 27.39 1.91 -4.91
CA ASN A 146 26.25 1.76 -5.82
C ASN A 146 25.72 3.12 -6.27
N ALA A 147 25.54 4.07 -5.35
CA ALA A 147 25.11 5.42 -5.68
C ALA A 147 26.11 6.10 -6.62
N LEU A 148 27.42 5.95 -6.38
CA LEU A 148 28.47 6.49 -7.24
C LEU A 148 28.42 5.88 -8.64
N CYS A 149 28.29 4.56 -8.77
CA CYS A 149 28.20 3.88 -10.05
C CYS A 149 26.96 4.31 -10.86
N ILE A 150 25.79 4.39 -10.21
CA ILE A 150 24.54 4.80 -10.87
C ILE A 150 24.65 6.27 -11.31
N LEU A 151 25.10 7.16 -10.42
CA LEU A 151 25.21 8.58 -10.72
C LEU A 151 26.28 8.86 -11.78
N LEU A 152 27.35 8.07 -11.87
CA LEU A 152 28.41 8.24 -12.87
C LEU A 152 28.23 7.37 -14.13
N TYR A 153 27.05 6.77 -14.33
CA TYR A 153 26.80 5.96 -15.52
C TYR A 153 26.96 6.79 -16.81
N PRO A 154 27.98 6.52 -17.65
CA PRO A 154 28.33 7.39 -18.76
C PRO A 154 27.27 7.39 -19.85
N GLY A 155 26.53 6.30 -20.04
CA GLY A 155 25.48 6.21 -21.05
C GLY A 155 24.38 7.24 -20.85
N LEU A 156 23.91 7.43 -19.61
CA LEU A 156 22.88 8.43 -19.30
C LEU A 156 23.46 9.85 -19.37
N ILE A 157 24.66 10.07 -18.80
CA ILE A 157 25.30 11.39 -18.80
C ILE A 157 25.59 11.87 -20.21
N LEU A 158 26.18 11.04 -21.07
CA LEU A 158 26.57 11.44 -22.42
C LEU A 158 25.36 11.70 -23.31
N ILE A 159 24.25 10.99 -23.13
CA ILE A 159 23.03 11.19 -23.94
C ILE A 159 22.28 12.45 -23.51
N ASP A 160 22.06 12.65 -22.20
CA ASP A 160 21.31 13.79 -21.69
C ASP A 160 22.16 15.08 -21.71
N TYR A 161 23.42 15.02 -21.26
CA TYR A 161 24.33 16.17 -21.14
C TYR A 161 25.38 16.29 -22.25
N GLY A 162 25.51 15.33 -23.16
CA GLY A 162 26.43 15.45 -24.31
C GLY A 162 25.66 15.65 -25.60
N HIS A 163 25.13 14.53 -26.11
CA HIS A 163 24.39 14.43 -27.36
C HIS A 163 23.16 15.34 -27.39
N PHE A 164 22.56 15.65 -26.25
CA PHE A 164 21.35 16.48 -26.22
C PHE A 164 20.18 15.83 -26.95
N GLN A 165 20.22 14.50 -27.11
CA GLN A 165 19.31 13.75 -27.96
C GLN A 165 17.88 13.72 -27.40
N ASN A 166 17.75 13.81 -26.08
CA ASN A 166 16.52 13.48 -25.37
C ASN A 166 16.61 14.13 -24.00
N ILE A 167 16.34 15.43 -23.93
CA ILE A 167 16.71 16.36 -22.84
C ILE A 167 16.27 15.89 -21.43
N TYR A 168 15.46 14.84 -21.30
CA TYR A 168 14.90 14.44 -20.02
C TYR A 168 14.72 12.91 -19.83
N ASN A 169 15.64 12.06 -20.31
CA ASN A 169 15.55 10.63 -19.97
C ASN A 169 15.69 10.39 -18.46
N SER A 170 16.58 11.14 -17.83
CA SER A 170 16.75 11.18 -16.37
C SER A 170 15.42 11.39 -15.63
N VAL A 171 14.49 12.21 -16.16
CA VAL A 171 13.17 12.43 -15.56
C VAL A 171 12.31 11.17 -15.61
N SER A 172 12.19 10.55 -16.78
CA SER A 172 11.44 9.30 -16.98
C SER A 172 11.97 8.18 -16.08
N LEU A 173 13.30 7.95 -16.13
CA LEU A 173 13.99 6.94 -15.34
C LEU A 173 13.90 7.26 -13.83
N GLY A 174 13.92 8.53 -13.46
CA GLY A 174 13.75 9.00 -12.09
C GLY A 174 12.38 8.66 -11.55
N PHE A 175 11.30 8.93 -12.31
CA PHE A 175 9.95 8.53 -11.95
C PHE A 175 9.79 7.00 -11.88
N ALA A 176 10.39 6.25 -12.80
CA ALA A 176 10.39 4.79 -12.75
C ALA A 176 11.09 4.28 -11.47
N LEU A 177 12.23 4.87 -11.10
CA LEU A 177 12.94 4.54 -9.87
C LEU A 177 12.18 4.91 -8.61
N TRP A 178 11.48 6.06 -8.60
CA TRP A 178 10.52 6.42 -7.55
C TRP A 178 9.39 5.40 -7.45
N GLY A 179 8.91 4.88 -8.58
CA GLY A 179 7.96 3.77 -8.63
C GLY A 179 8.50 2.53 -7.93
N VAL A 180 9.73 2.11 -8.26
CA VAL A 180 10.38 0.95 -7.63
C VAL A 180 10.56 1.17 -6.13
N LEU A 181 11.01 2.36 -5.72
CA LEU A 181 11.17 2.73 -4.31
C LEU A 181 9.83 2.63 -3.56
N GLY A 182 8.77 3.24 -4.09
CA GLY A 182 7.45 3.26 -3.47
C GLY A 182 6.89 1.85 -3.29
N VAL A 183 6.95 1.02 -4.33
CA VAL A 183 6.48 -0.37 -4.30
C VAL A 183 7.31 -1.25 -3.35
N SER A 184 8.63 -0.99 -3.24
CA SER A 184 9.54 -1.69 -2.32
C SER A 184 9.35 -1.27 -0.85
N CYS A 185 8.89 -0.05 -0.60
CA CYS A 185 8.60 0.48 0.73
C CYS A 185 7.13 0.29 1.17
N ASP A 186 6.36 -0.55 0.47
CA ASP A 186 4.92 -0.78 0.69
C ASP A 186 4.03 0.47 0.54
N TRP A 187 4.51 1.49 -0.17
CA TRP A 187 3.73 2.66 -0.59
C TRP A 187 3.17 2.45 -1.99
N ASP A 188 2.38 1.37 -2.15
CA ASP A 188 1.96 0.87 -3.47
C ASP A 188 1.21 1.93 -4.31
N LEU A 189 0.41 2.80 -3.67
CA LEU A 189 -0.29 3.90 -4.37
C LEU A 189 0.68 4.94 -4.93
N LEU A 190 1.63 5.41 -4.11
CA LEU A 190 2.62 6.41 -4.54
C LEU A 190 3.59 5.82 -5.57
N GLY A 191 3.98 4.55 -5.39
CA GLY A 191 4.81 3.82 -6.35
C GLY A 191 4.10 3.63 -7.69
N SER A 192 2.82 3.27 -7.69
CA SER A 192 2.01 3.15 -8.91
C SER A 192 1.81 4.50 -9.59
N LEU A 193 1.53 5.56 -8.82
CA LEU A 193 1.41 6.92 -9.35
C LEU A 193 2.71 7.38 -10.02
N ALA A 194 3.85 7.20 -9.35
CA ALA A 194 5.16 7.55 -9.90
C ALA A 194 5.48 6.77 -11.19
N PHE A 195 5.14 5.47 -11.24
CA PHE A 195 5.33 4.68 -12.45
C PHE A 195 4.40 5.12 -13.60
N CYS A 196 3.15 5.48 -13.30
CA CYS A 196 2.25 6.10 -14.29
C CYS A 196 2.80 7.43 -14.82
N LEU A 197 3.41 8.26 -13.96
CA LEU A 197 4.08 9.49 -14.40
C LEU A 197 5.27 9.17 -15.32
N ALA A 198 6.06 8.13 -15.03
CA ALA A 198 7.16 7.69 -15.90
C ALA A 198 6.68 7.35 -17.32
N ILE A 199 5.62 6.54 -17.44
CA ILE A 199 5.01 6.17 -18.74
C ILE A 199 4.46 7.39 -19.46
N ASN A 200 3.79 8.31 -18.75
CA ASN A 200 3.24 9.54 -19.34
C ASN A 200 4.34 10.54 -19.72
N TYR A 201 5.55 10.37 -19.20
CA TYR A 201 6.72 11.14 -19.59
C TYR A 201 7.33 10.59 -20.88
N LYS A 202 7.57 9.28 -20.92
CA LYS A 202 8.12 8.58 -22.08
C LYS A 202 7.52 7.18 -22.19
N GLN A 203 6.87 6.91 -23.32
CA GLN A 203 6.17 5.64 -23.58
C GLN A 203 7.06 4.40 -23.51
N MET A 204 8.38 4.56 -23.69
CA MET A 204 9.35 3.47 -23.61
C MET A 204 9.45 2.85 -22.20
N GLU A 205 8.98 3.52 -21.15
CA GLU A 205 8.89 2.92 -19.80
C GLU A 205 7.89 1.77 -19.71
N LEU A 206 7.05 1.57 -20.75
CA LEU A 206 6.19 0.40 -20.85
C LEU A 206 6.98 -0.92 -20.76
N TYR A 207 8.28 -0.92 -21.08
CA TYR A 207 9.16 -2.09 -20.91
C TYR A 207 9.19 -2.62 -19.48
N HIS A 208 9.02 -1.75 -18.48
CA HIS A 208 9.00 -2.11 -17.07
C HIS A 208 7.58 -2.41 -16.53
N SER A 209 6.54 -2.26 -17.35
CA SER A 209 5.15 -2.36 -16.89
C SER A 209 4.76 -3.76 -16.43
N LEU A 210 5.22 -4.81 -17.13
CA LEU A 210 4.89 -6.19 -16.80
C LEU A 210 5.43 -6.60 -15.42
N PRO A 211 6.72 -6.34 -15.07
CA PRO A 211 7.20 -6.53 -13.70
C PRO A 211 6.39 -5.79 -12.64
N PHE A 212 6.10 -4.50 -12.84
CA PHE A 212 5.28 -3.71 -11.91
C PHE A 212 3.88 -4.32 -11.73
N PHE A 213 3.22 -4.69 -12.83
CA PHE A 213 1.91 -5.33 -12.82
C PHE A 213 1.94 -6.67 -12.06
N CYS A 214 2.84 -7.58 -12.43
CA CYS A 214 2.93 -8.90 -11.80
C CYS A 214 3.28 -8.81 -10.31
N PHE A 215 4.14 -7.85 -9.91
CA PHE A 215 4.49 -7.65 -8.51
C PHE A 215 3.31 -7.15 -7.68
N LEU A 216 2.60 -6.11 -8.16
CA LEU A 216 1.43 -5.56 -7.49
C LEU A 216 0.28 -6.58 -7.45
N LEU A 217 0.06 -7.30 -8.55
CA LEU A 217 -0.91 -8.38 -8.62
C LEU A 217 -0.56 -9.53 -7.65
N GLY A 218 0.72 -9.90 -7.55
CA GLY A 218 1.22 -10.89 -6.60
C GLY A 218 0.98 -10.50 -5.14
N LYS A 219 1.13 -9.21 -4.79
CA LYS A 219 0.79 -8.68 -3.46
C LYS A 219 -0.69 -8.91 -3.12
N CYS A 220 -1.60 -8.87 -4.10
CA CYS A 220 -3.03 -9.10 -3.90
C CYS A 220 -3.40 -10.56 -3.58
N PHE A 221 -2.53 -11.53 -3.90
CA PHE A 221 -2.82 -12.96 -3.72
C PHE A 221 -2.32 -13.57 -2.40
N LYS A 222 -1.80 -12.76 -1.47
CA LYS A 222 -1.32 -13.24 -0.15
C LYS A 222 -2.50 -13.78 0.69
N LYS A 223 -2.31 -14.96 1.29
CA LYS A 223 -3.30 -15.73 2.07
C LYS A 223 -3.67 -14.98 3.35
N VAL A 224 -4.95 -14.93 3.71
CA VAL A 224 -5.46 -14.21 4.89
C VAL A 224 -6.45 -15.09 5.64
N ALA A 225 -6.61 -14.91 6.96
CA ALA A 225 -7.61 -15.59 7.78
C ALA A 225 -9.06 -15.13 7.53
N ASN A 226 -9.43 -15.04 6.25
CA ASN A 226 -10.75 -14.69 5.74
C ASN A 226 -11.52 -15.99 5.41
N ILE A 227 -12.86 -15.99 5.54
CA ILE A 227 -13.72 -17.15 5.25
C ILE A 227 -13.46 -17.71 3.86
N TRP A 228 -13.29 -16.83 2.86
CA TRP A 228 -12.99 -17.25 1.49
C TRP A 228 -11.68 -18.03 1.40
N CYS A 229 -10.64 -17.60 2.11
CA CYS A 229 -9.34 -18.26 2.10
C CYS A 229 -9.35 -19.58 2.90
N SER A 230 -9.97 -19.58 4.09
CA SER A 230 -10.08 -20.75 4.97
C SER A 230 -10.88 -21.89 4.34
N PHE A 231 -12.00 -21.57 3.68
CA PHE A 231 -12.84 -22.57 3.02
C PHE A 231 -12.41 -22.88 1.59
N SER A 232 -11.59 -22.03 0.94
CA SER A 232 -11.04 -22.32 -0.40
C SER A 232 -10.20 -23.60 -0.47
N VAL A 233 -9.68 -24.05 0.68
CA VAL A 233 -8.89 -25.29 0.81
C VAL A 233 -9.77 -26.53 0.60
N PHE A 234 -11.02 -26.48 1.05
CA PHE A 234 -11.97 -27.59 0.98
C PHE A 234 -12.86 -27.51 -0.26
N LEU A 235 -13.33 -26.30 -0.57
CA LEU A 235 -14.15 -25.99 -1.73
C LEU A 235 -13.32 -25.09 -2.63
N LYS A 236 -12.89 -25.55 -3.80
CA LYS A 236 -12.18 -24.71 -4.77
C LYS A 236 -13.12 -23.68 -5.39
N ILE A 237 -13.55 -22.70 -4.61
CA ILE A 237 -14.53 -21.65 -4.97
C ILE A 237 -14.08 -20.90 -6.22
N LYS A 238 -12.75 -20.76 -6.42
CA LYS A 238 -12.14 -20.15 -7.61
C LYS A 238 -12.43 -20.90 -8.90
N ASP A 239 -12.60 -22.21 -8.84
CA ASP A 239 -12.86 -23.06 -10.01
C ASP A 239 -14.36 -23.21 -10.29
N ILE A 240 -15.21 -22.94 -9.27
CA ILE A 240 -16.66 -23.13 -9.35
C ILE A 240 -17.38 -21.83 -9.74
N LEU A 241 -16.92 -20.67 -9.26
CA LEU A 241 -17.61 -19.39 -9.42
C LEU A 241 -16.72 -18.37 -10.14
N PRO A 242 -17.24 -17.66 -11.17
CA PRO A 242 -16.50 -16.58 -11.81
C PRO A 242 -16.30 -15.38 -10.87
N HIS A 243 -15.21 -14.64 -11.09
CA HIS A 243 -14.74 -13.58 -10.19
C HIS A 243 -15.78 -12.50 -9.87
N HIS A 244 -16.58 -12.08 -10.86
CA HIS A 244 -17.63 -11.08 -10.65
C HIS A 244 -18.70 -11.55 -9.66
N ILE A 245 -19.06 -12.84 -9.69
CA ILE A 245 -20.03 -13.42 -8.76
C ILE A 245 -19.42 -13.49 -7.35
N GLN A 246 -18.13 -13.81 -7.23
CA GLN A 246 -17.46 -13.83 -5.93
C GLN A 246 -17.47 -12.46 -5.23
N ILE A 247 -17.25 -11.38 -5.98
CA ILE A 247 -17.33 -10.00 -5.44
C ILE A 247 -18.75 -9.69 -4.98
N ILE A 248 -19.77 -10.00 -5.80
CA ILE A 248 -21.17 -9.75 -5.45
C ILE A 248 -21.57 -10.55 -4.21
N ILE A 249 -21.20 -11.83 -4.15
CA ILE A 249 -21.47 -12.69 -2.99
C ILE A 249 -20.77 -12.14 -1.74
N SER A 250 -19.50 -11.76 -1.83
CA SER A 250 -18.73 -11.17 -0.72
C SER A 250 -19.37 -9.88 -0.22
N PHE A 251 -19.80 -9.01 -1.14
CA PHE A 251 -20.53 -7.79 -0.83
C PHE A 251 -21.85 -8.09 -0.12
N CYS A 252 -22.66 -9.00 -0.67
CA CYS A 252 -23.93 -9.42 -0.08
C CYS A 252 -23.74 -10.01 1.32
N PHE A 253 -22.78 -10.91 1.53
CA PHE A 253 -22.51 -11.48 2.85
C PHE A 253 -22.03 -10.44 3.86
N THR A 254 -21.13 -9.55 3.46
CA THR A 254 -20.66 -8.45 4.30
C THR A 254 -21.83 -7.55 4.70
N PHE A 255 -22.64 -7.14 3.72
CA PHE A 255 -23.80 -6.28 3.93
C PHE A 255 -24.89 -6.94 4.80
N LEU A 256 -25.22 -8.20 4.55
CA LEU A 256 -26.21 -8.92 5.35
C LEU A 256 -25.72 -9.17 6.79
N SER A 257 -24.41 -9.38 6.99
CA SER A 257 -23.85 -9.59 8.32
C SER A 257 -23.83 -8.31 9.17
N LEU A 258 -23.60 -7.13 8.57
CA LEU A 258 -23.57 -5.86 9.30
C LEU A 258 -24.97 -5.27 9.55
N LEU A 259 -25.94 -5.59 8.70
CA LEU A 259 -27.25 -4.95 8.68
C LEU A 259 -28.02 -5.05 10.01
N PRO A 260 -28.09 -6.20 10.72
CA PRO A 260 -28.83 -6.30 11.98
C PRO A 260 -28.30 -5.37 13.07
N ALA A 261 -26.97 -5.30 13.21
CA ALA A 261 -26.31 -4.45 14.20
C ALA A 261 -26.51 -2.96 13.91
N CYS A 262 -26.44 -2.56 12.64
CA CYS A 262 -26.69 -1.19 12.20
C CYS A 262 -28.16 -0.78 12.37
N ILE A 263 -29.12 -1.60 11.92
CA ILE A 263 -30.56 -1.33 12.07
C ILE A 263 -30.88 -1.14 13.55
N LYS A 264 -30.38 -2.03 14.42
CA LYS A 264 -30.65 -1.93 15.85
C LYS A 264 -30.09 -0.65 16.46
N LEU A 265 -28.86 -0.26 16.11
CA LEU A 265 -28.26 0.97 16.59
C LEU A 265 -29.04 2.22 16.12
N THR A 266 -29.49 2.24 14.87
CA THR A 266 -30.30 3.34 14.31
C THR A 266 -31.65 3.46 15.02
N LEU A 267 -32.29 2.33 15.33
CA LEU A 267 -33.57 2.33 16.05
C LEU A 267 -33.40 2.71 17.54
N GLN A 268 -32.25 2.40 18.15
CA GLN A 268 -31.99 2.59 19.57
C GLN A 268 -30.53 3.02 19.82
N PRO A 269 -30.22 4.31 19.64
CA PRO A 269 -28.86 4.80 19.80
C PRO A 269 -28.42 4.73 21.27
N SER A 270 -27.26 4.11 21.52
CA SER A 270 -26.64 4.08 22.85
C SER A 270 -25.11 4.06 22.74
N PRO A 271 -24.37 4.70 23.68
CA PRO A 271 -22.91 4.70 23.64
C PRO A 271 -22.28 3.30 23.76
N LYS A 272 -22.87 2.42 24.58
CA LYS A 272 -22.43 1.01 24.70
C LYS A 272 -22.73 0.23 23.43
N GLY A 273 -23.96 0.32 22.91
CA GLY A 273 -24.35 -0.31 21.66
C GLY A 273 -23.48 0.15 20.48
N PHE A 274 -23.09 1.43 20.43
CA PHE A 274 -22.18 1.95 19.43
C PHE A 274 -20.82 1.23 19.45
N ARG A 275 -20.21 1.03 20.62
CA ARG A 275 -18.92 0.31 20.74
C ARG A 275 -19.02 -1.14 20.26
N PHE A 276 -20.09 -1.85 20.64
CA PHE A 276 -20.30 -3.23 20.17
C PHE A 276 -20.61 -3.31 18.67
N THR A 277 -21.42 -2.39 18.14
CA THR A 277 -21.70 -2.31 16.70
C THR A 277 -20.43 -2.03 15.92
N LEU A 278 -19.51 -1.17 16.41
CA LEU A 278 -18.20 -0.97 15.79
C LEU A 278 -17.40 -2.28 15.68
N VAL A 279 -17.36 -3.08 16.75
CA VAL A 279 -16.71 -4.41 16.73
C VAL A 279 -17.36 -5.30 15.67
N SER A 280 -18.69 -5.45 15.70
CA SER A 280 -19.39 -6.33 14.76
C SER A 280 -19.21 -5.88 13.31
N CYS A 281 -19.30 -4.59 13.01
CA CYS A 281 -19.11 -4.07 11.66
C CYS A 281 -17.68 -4.34 11.17
N ALA A 282 -16.66 -3.98 11.96
CA ALA A 282 -15.27 -4.20 11.58
C ALA A 282 -14.98 -5.69 11.37
N LEU A 283 -15.51 -6.55 12.24
CA LEU A 283 -15.34 -8.00 12.14
C LEU A 283 -16.07 -8.60 10.92
N SER A 284 -17.27 -8.13 10.58
CA SER A 284 -17.97 -8.51 9.35
C SER A 284 -17.18 -8.14 8.09
N PHE A 285 -16.63 -6.92 8.03
CA PHE A 285 -15.76 -6.50 6.92
C PHE A 285 -14.51 -7.38 6.83
N PHE A 286 -13.87 -7.71 7.95
CA PHE A 286 -12.70 -8.58 7.97
C PHE A 286 -13.00 -10.01 7.51
N LEU A 287 -14.16 -10.57 7.89
CA LEU A 287 -14.51 -11.97 7.63
C LEU A 287 -15.10 -12.23 6.25
N PHE A 288 -15.83 -11.27 5.66
CA PHE A 288 -16.60 -11.49 4.44
C PHE A 288 -16.17 -10.64 3.24
N SER A 289 -15.32 -9.62 3.43
CA SER A 289 -14.81 -8.83 2.31
C SER A 289 -14.03 -9.70 1.33
N PHE A 290 -14.10 -9.37 0.04
CA PHE A 290 -13.40 -10.10 -1.01
C PHE A 290 -11.88 -10.03 -0.83
N GLN A 291 -11.38 -8.87 -0.41
CA GLN A 291 -9.95 -8.62 -0.24
C GLN A 291 -9.69 -8.07 1.16
N VAL A 292 -8.84 -8.76 1.91
CA VAL A 292 -8.45 -8.45 3.28
C VAL A 292 -6.98 -8.80 3.42
N HIS A 293 -6.25 -8.09 4.28
CA HIS A 293 -4.87 -8.40 4.62
C HIS A 293 -4.78 -8.96 6.05
N GLU A 294 -3.75 -9.77 6.35
CA GLU A 294 -3.53 -10.33 7.70
C GLU A 294 -3.49 -9.22 8.78
N LYS A 295 -2.88 -8.08 8.45
CA LYS A 295 -2.77 -6.90 9.33
C LYS A 295 -4.10 -6.17 9.57
N SER A 296 -5.09 -6.36 8.70
CA SER A 296 -6.38 -5.66 8.79
C SER A 296 -7.18 -6.05 10.03
N ILE A 297 -6.86 -7.17 10.69
CA ILE A 297 -7.49 -7.56 11.96
C ILE A 297 -7.33 -6.49 13.05
N LEU A 298 -6.27 -5.68 12.99
CA LEU A 298 -6.04 -4.58 13.93
C LEU A 298 -7.14 -3.52 13.90
N LEU A 299 -7.83 -3.34 12.77
CA LEU A 299 -9.01 -2.47 12.66
C LEU A 299 -10.18 -2.98 13.52
N VAL A 300 -10.25 -4.29 13.73
CA VAL A 300 -11.22 -4.93 14.64
C VAL A 300 -10.71 -4.95 16.07
N SER A 301 -9.41 -5.13 16.28
CA SER A 301 -8.79 -5.15 17.61
C SER A 301 -8.95 -3.82 18.34
N LEU A 302 -8.90 -2.68 17.64
CA LEU A 302 -9.13 -1.36 18.25
C LEU A 302 -10.49 -1.22 18.96
N PRO A 303 -11.65 -1.44 18.30
CA PRO A 303 -12.93 -1.37 18.99
C PRO A 303 -13.08 -2.49 20.04
N VAL A 304 -12.43 -3.64 19.89
CA VAL A 304 -12.39 -4.67 20.95
C VAL A 304 -11.65 -4.17 22.20
N CYS A 305 -10.55 -3.44 22.05
CA CYS A 305 -9.87 -2.78 23.18
C CYS A 305 -10.78 -1.77 23.89
N LEU A 306 -11.67 -1.07 23.17
CA LEU A 306 -12.62 -0.12 23.77
C LEU A 306 -13.69 -0.80 24.63
N VAL A 307 -14.04 -2.06 24.34
CA VAL A 307 -15.00 -2.86 25.13
C VAL A 307 -14.33 -3.77 26.15
N LEU A 308 -12.99 -3.73 26.28
CA LEU A 308 -12.21 -4.56 27.20
C LEU A 308 -12.66 -4.40 28.66
N SER A 309 -13.02 -3.18 29.08
CA SER A 309 -13.53 -2.94 30.44
C SER A 309 -14.95 -3.45 30.66
N GLU A 310 -15.73 -3.61 29.58
CA GLU A 310 -17.12 -4.08 29.65
C GLU A 310 -17.17 -5.62 29.62
N ILE A 311 -16.41 -6.25 28.74
CA ILE A 311 -16.35 -7.72 28.60
C ILE A 311 -14.89 -8.21 28.57
N PRO A 312 -14.20 -8.25 29.73
CA PRO A 312 -12.76 -8.49 29.77
C PRO A 312 -12.36 -9.88 29.28
N PHE A 313 -13.14 -10.91 29.62
CA PHE A 313 -12.83 -12.30 29.24
C PHE A 313 -12.82 -12.49 27.71
N MET A 314 -13.92 -12.11 27.04
CA MET A 314 -14.06 -12.30 25.60
C MET A 314 -13.14 -11.37 24.79
N SER A 315 -12.95 -10.14 25.25
CA SER A 315 -12.08 -9.18 24.59
C SER A 315 -10.61 -9.62 24.68
N THR A 316 -10.17 -10.12 25.85
CA THR A 316 -8.81 -10.67 25.98
C THR A 316 -8.61 -11.88 25.08
N TRP A 317 -9.56 -12.82 25.07
CA TRP A 317 -9.49 -13.98 24.18
C TRP A 317 -9.42 -13.58 22.71
N PHE A 318 -10.26 -12.64 22.26
CA PHE A 318 -10.21 -12.13 20.89
C PHE A 318 -8.84 -11.52 20.55
N LEU A 319 -8.27 -10.71 21.43
CA LEU A 319 -6.99 -10.04 21.20
C LEU A 319 -5.81 -11.02 21.15
N LEU A 320 -5.86 -12.11 21.92
CA LEU A 320 -4.90 -13.22 21.81
C LEU A 320 -5.00 -13.91 20.45
N VAL A 321 -6.23 -14.26 20.01
CA VAL A 321 -6.45 -14.89 18.70
C VAL A 321 -6.05 -13.94 17.56
N SER A 322 -6.32 -12.64 17.69
CA SER A 322 -5.86 -11.62 16.73
C SER A 322 -4.35 -11.63 16.57
N THR A 323 -3.60 -11.67 17.67
CA THR A 323 -2.14 -11.73 17.66
C THR A 323 -1.65 -13.04 17.04
N PHE A 324 -2.24 -14.17 17.43
CA PHE A 324 -1.94 -15.48 16.87
C PHE A 324 -2.20 -15.55 15.35
N SER A 325 -3.26 -14.93 14.86
CA SER A 325 -3.59 -14.92 13.42
C SER A 325 -2.51 -14.26 12.55
N MET A 326 -1.68 -13.39 13.14
CA MET A 326 -0.56 -12.72 12.48
C MET A 326 0.78 -13.46 12.64
N LEU A 327 0.80 -14.62 13.33
CA LEU A 327 2.02 -15.39 13.56
C LEU A 327 2.80 -15.73 12.26
N PRO A 328 2.17 -16.14 11.15
CA PRO A 328 2.90 -16.41 9.90
C PRO A 328 3.64 -15.19 9.35
N LEU A 329 3.09 -13.99 9.51
CA LEU A 329 3.74 -12.74 9.14
C LEU A 329 4.94 -12.46 10.04
N LEU A 330 4.75 -12.58 11.35
CA LEU A 330 5.81 -12.32 12.34
C LEU A 330 6.98 -13.29 12.20
N LEU A 331 6.72 -14.55 11.83
CA LEU A 331 7.75 -15.53 11.53
C LEU A 331 8.57 -15.19 10.30
N LYS A 332 7.95 -14.63 9.24
CA LYS A 332 8.66 -14.19 8.03
C LYS A 332 9.62 -13.04 8.31
N ASP A 333 9.30 -12.20 9.29
CA ASP A 333 10.12 -11.06 9.69
C ASP A 333 11.08 -11.38 10.86
N GLU A 334 11.25 -12.65 11.23
CA GLU A 334 12.10 -13.13 12.34
C GLU A 334 11.72 -12.55 13.73
N LEU A 335 10.45 -12.15 13.92
CA LEU A 335 9.94 -11.51 15.14
C LEU A 335 9.28 -12.48 16.14
N LEU A 336 9.67 -13.76 16.13
CA LEU A 336 9.09 -14.77 17.02
C LEU A 336 9.27 -14.42 18.50
N MET A 337 10.51 -14.15 18.94
CA MET A 337 10.78 -13.87 20.35
C MET A 337 10.02 -12.64 20.89
N PRO A 338 10.03 -11.48 20.19
CA PRO A 338 9.17 -10.36 20.55
C PRO A 338 7.71 -10.75 20.70
N SER A 339 7.16 -11.50 19.74
CA SER A 339 5.74 -11.89 19.73
C SER A 339 5.34 -12.72 20.95
N VAL A 340 6.17 -13.69 21.35
CA VAL A 340 5.90 -14.55 22.52
C VAL A 340 5.93 -13.73 23.80
N VAL A 341 6.98 -12.90 23.98
CA VAL A 341 7.16 -12.07 25.18
C VAL A 341 6.01 -11.07 25.31
N THR A 342 5.63 -10.37 24.24
CA THR A 342 4.54 -9.38 24.30
C THR A 342 3.18 -10.03 24.51
N THR A 343 2.92 -11.21 23.93
CA THR A 343 1.65 -11.93 24.11
C THR A 343 1.52 -12.44 25.55
N MET A 344 2.60 -12.98 26.13
CA MET A 344 2.61 -13.40 27.54
C MET A 344 2.44 -12.21 28.48
N ALA A 345 3.17 -11.11 28.25
CA ALA A 345 3.05 -9.90 29.05
C ALA A 345 1.62 -9.32 28.99
N PHE A 346 1.01 -9.28 27.80
CA PHE A 346 -0.37 -8.84 27.63
C PHE A 346 -1.36 -9.74 28.38
N PHE A 347 -1.23 -11.06 28.27
CA PHE A 347 -2.11 -12.00 28.97
C PHE A 347 -2.02 -11.84 30.49
N ILE A 348 -0.81 -11.74 31.04
CA ILE A 348 -0.57 -11.51 32.47
C ILE A 348 -1.18 -10.18 32.92
N ALA A 349 -0.95 -9.10 32.16
CA ALA A 349 -1.51 -7.79 32.46
C ALA A 349 -3.04 -7.80 32.50
N CYS A 350 -3.69 -8.45 31.53
CA CYS A 350 -5.14 -8.57 31.50
C CYS A 350 -5.67 -9.48 32.63
N ALA A 351 -4.98 -10.58 32.94
CA ALA A 351 -5.36 -11.49 34.02
C ALA A 351 -5.33 -10.79 35.40
N ILE A 352 -4.29 -10.00 35.67
CA ILE A 352 -4.14 -9.24 36.92
C ILE A 352 -5.14 -8.08 36.97
N SER A 353 -5.25 -7.29 35.90
CA SER A 353 -6.03 -6.04 35.92
C SER A 353 -7.54 -6.27 35.92
N PHE A 354 -8.01 -7.35 35.30
CA PHE A 354 -9.45 -7.60 35.10
C PHE A 354 -9.97 -8.88 35.75
N SER A 355 -9.14 -9.60 36.52
CA SER A 355 -9.51 -10.84 37.23
C SER A 355 -10.31 -11.80 36.34
N ILE A 356 -9.77 -12.08 35.14
CA ILE A 356 -10.46 -12.71 34.01
C ILE A 356 -11.15 -14.03 34.36
N PHE A 357 -10.54 -14.82 35.25
CA PHE A 357 -11.03 -16.15 35.62
C PHE A 357 -12.08 -16.14 36.74
N GLU A 358 -12.17 -15.07 37.53
CA GLU A 358 -13.20 -14.94 38.56
C GLU A 358 -14.52 -14.41 37.97
N LYS A 359 -14.45 -13.70 36.83
CA LYS A 359 -15.58 -13.01 36.19
C LYS A 359 -16.25 -13.78 35.04
N THR A 360 -16.39 -15.10 35.19
CA THR A 360 -17.02 -15.95 34.16
C THR A 360 -18.51 -16.23 34.43
N SER A 361 -19.19 -15.36 35.17
CA SER A 361 -20.62 -15.49 35.44
C SER A 361 -21.49 -15.17 34.21
N GLU A 362 -22.71 -15.71 34.12
CA GLU A 362 -23.64 -15.42 33.00
C GLU A 362 -24.01 -13.92 32.88
N GLU A 363 -23.89 -13.17 33.99
CA GLU A 363 -24.15 -11.73 34.05
C GLU A 363 -23.02 -10.91 33.44
N GLU A 364 -21.77 -11.25 33.74
CA GLU A 364 -20.59 -10.54 33.23
C GLU A 364 -20.30 -10.88 31.76
N LEU A 365 -20.76 -12.03 31.27
CA LEU A 365 -20.74 -12.37 29.84
C LEU A 365 -21.87 -11.70 29.05
N HIS A 366 -22.77 -10.93 29.70
CA HIS A 366 -23.96 -10.31 29.10
C HIS A 366 -24.93 -11.29 28.39
N LEU A 367 -24.80 -12.59 28.66
CA LEU A 367 -25.59 -13.64 28.02
C LEU A 367 -26.86 -14.03 28.79
N LYS A 368 -27.04 -13.56 30.03
CA LYS A 368 -28.16 -13.96 30.91
C LYS A 368 -29.54 -13.88 30.25
N SER A 369 -29.82 -12.79 29.54
CA SER A 369 -31.14 -12.61 28.93
C SER A 369 -31.34 -13.55 27.72
N PHE A 370 -30.26 -13.89 26.99
CA PHE A 370 -30.29 -14.88 25.91
C PHE A 370 -30.39 -16.32 26.46
N SER A 371 -29.61 -16.66 27.49
CA SER A 371 -29.64 -17.98 28.14
C SER A 371 -31.02 -18.29 28.71
N ILE A 372 -31.71 -17.32 29.32
CA ILE A 372 -33.08 -17.46 29.81
C ILE A 372 -34.06 -17.75 28.67
N SER A 373 -33.96 -17.02 27.55
CA SER A 373 -34.87 -17.22 26.41
C SER A 373 -34.64 -18.55 25.71
N LEU A 374 -33.39 -19.03 25.67
CA LEU A 374 -33.05 -20.32 25.06
C LEU A 374 -33.34 -21.50 25.99
N ARG A 375 -33.18 -21.34 27.31
CA ARG A 375 -33.52 -22.36 28.32
C ARG A 375 -35.00 -22.76 28.27
N LYS A 376 -35.86 -21.89 27.74
CA LYS A 376 -37.27 -22.19 27.45
C LYS A 376 -37.47 -23.29 26.40
N TYR A 377 -36.52 -23.44 25.46
CA TYR A 377 -36.59 -24.41 24.35
C TYR A 377 -35.58 -25.57 24.51
N LEU A 378 -34.44 -25.33 25.16
CA LEU A 378 -33.38 -26.31 25.37
C LEU A 378 -32.91 -26.29 26.84
N PRO A 379 -33.37 -27.20 27.70
CA PRO A 379 -33.05 -27.19 29.13
C PRO A 379 -31.56 -27.46 29.46
N CYS A 380 -30.78 -28.01 28.52
CA CYS A 380 -29.34 -28.28 28.67
C CYS A 380 -28.45 -27.01 28.66
N PHE A 381 -29.03 -25.83 28.44
CA PHE A 381 -28.29 -24.56 28.31
C PHE A 381 -27.76 -23.97 29.62
N THR A 382 -27.91 -24.66 30.76
CA THR A 382 -27.30 -24.29 32.05
C THR A 382 -25.78 -24.37 32.07
N PHE A 383 -25.17 -25.04 31.08
CA PHE A 383 -23.72 -25.24 30.98
C PHE A 383 -23.00 -24.22 30.05
N LEU A 384 -23.68 -23.19 29.55
CA LEU A 384 -23.12 -22.27 28.54
C LEU A 384 -21.80 -21.59 28.98
N PRO A 385 -21.65 -21.06 30.21
CA PRO A 385 -20.37 -20.50 30.65
C PRO A 385 -19.24 -21.54 30.69
N ARG A 386 -19.54 -22.77 31.11
CA ARG A 386 -18.56 -23.86 31.12
C ARG A 386 -18.13 -24.24 29.71
N ILE A 387 -19.07 -24.29 28.76
CA ILE A 387 -18.77 -24.53 27.34
C ILE A 387 -17.83 -23.44 26.82
N ILE A 388 -18.10 -22.17 27.11
CA ILE A 388 -17.24 -21.05 26.72
C ILE A 388 -15.83 -21.18 27.33
N GLN A 389 -15.71 -21.55 28.60
CA GLN A 389 -14.42 -21.80 29.24
C GLN A 389 -13.65 -22.95 28.58
N TYR A 390 -14.34 -24.05 28.25
CA TYR A 390 -13.71 -25.16 27.52
C TYR A 390 -13.28 -24.76 26.12
N LEU A 391 -14.09 -23.99 25.40
CA LEU A 391 -13.72 -23.45 24.07
C LEU A 391 -12.50 -22.53 24.15
N PHE A 392 -12.43 -21.67 25.17
CA PHE A 392 -11.25 -20.85 25.44
C PHE A 392 -10.01 -21.72 25.69
N LEU A 393 -10.10 -22.72 26.56
CA LEU A 393 -8.98 -23.62 26.86
C LEU A 393 -8.51 -24.38 25.61
N ILE A 394 -9.44 -24.94 24.84
CA ILE A 394 -9.16 -25.63 23.58
C ILE A 394 -8.49 -24.67 22.59
N SER A 395 -8.98 -23.43 22.48
CA SER A 395 -8.41 -22.41 21.61
C SER A 395 -6.97 -22.08 22.00
N VAL A 396 -6.70 -21.83 23.28
CA VAL A 396 -5.34 -21.55 23.78
C VAL A 396 -4.39 -22.72 23.59
N ILE A 397 -4.80 -23.94 23.94
CA ILE A 397 -3.98 -25.15 23.75
C ILE A 397 -3.66 -25.33 22.25
N THR A 398 -4.66 -25.15 21.38
CA THR A 398 -4.47 -25.26 19.94
C THR A 398 -3.51 -24.21 19.40
N MET A 399 -3.63 -22.95 19.84
CA MET A 399 -2.71 -21.87 19.46
C MET A 399 -1.27 -22.20 19.87
N VAL A 400 -1.05 -22.62 21.11
CA VAL A 400 0.29 -22.99 21.62
C VAL A 400 0.86 -24.18 20.85
N LEU A 401 0.07 -25.24 20.64
CA LEU A 401 0.48 -26.42 19.88
C LEU A 401 0.88 -26.06 18.45
N LEU A 402 0.07 -25.24 17.76
CA LEU A 402 0.35 -24.81 16.39
C LEU A 402 1.58 -23.91 16.31
N THR A 403 1.78 -23.01 17.28
CA THR A 403 3.01 -22.21 17.35
C THR A 403 4.23 -23.11 17.51
N LEU A 404 4.19 -24.09 18.41
CA LEU A 404 5.28 -25.05 18.60
C LEU A 404 5.55 -25.85 17.32
N ILE A 405 4.52 -26.45 16.72
CA ILE A 405 4.63 -27.22 15.48
C ILE A 405 5.26 -26.38 14.37
N THR A 406 4.81 -25.13 14.19
CA THR A 406 5.30 -24.24 13.12
C THR A 406 6.78 -23.85 13.32
N VAL A 407 7.26 -23.81 14.56
CA VAL A 407 8.65 -23.45 14.87
C VAL A 407 9.57 -24.66 14.85
N THR A 408 9.10 -25.84 15.27
CA THR A 408 9.94 -27.04 15.44
C THR A 408 9.97 -27.95 14.22
N LEU A 409 8.90 -27.98 13.42
CA LEU A 409 8.76 -28.93 12.32
C LEU A 409 8.82 -28.20 10.98
N GLU A 410 9.51 -28.81 10.02
CA GLU A 410 9.44 -28.37 8.63
C GLU A 410 8.11 -28.81 7.99
N PRO A 411 7.46 -27.97 7.17
CA PRO A 411 6.24 -28.35 6.49
C PRO A 411 6.50 -29.48 5.48
N PRO A 412 5.56 -30.41 5.30
CA PRO A 412 5.70 -31.48 4.31
C PRO A 412 5.94 -30.92 2.90
N GLN A 413 6.89 -31.48 2.15
CA GLN A 413 7.25 -30.98 0.81
C GLN A 413 6.07 -30.89 -0.17
N LYS A 414 5.05 -31.75 -0.01
CA LYS A 414 3.82 -31.73 -0.83
C LYS A 414 2.89 -30.55 -0.48
N LEU A 415 2.99 -29.97 0.72
CA LEU A 415 2.13 -28.91 1.25
C LEU A 415 2.97 -27.86 2.01
N PRO A 416 3.74 -27.02 1.30
CA PRO A 416 4.68 -26.09 1.92
C PRO A 416 4.00 -25.05 2.83
N ASP A 417 2.73 -24.72 2.58
CA ASP A 417 1.99 -23.71 3.34
C ASP A 417 1.04 -24.29 4.40
N LEU A 418 1.14 -25.59 4.72
CA LEU A 418 0.17 -26.29 5.57
C LEU A 418 -0.07 -25.59 6.91
N PHE A 419 1.01 -25.24 7.61
CA PHE A 419 0.92 -24.62 8.94
C PHE A 419 0.31 -23.22 8.89
N SER A 420 0.69 -22.42 7.90
CA SER A 420 0.11 -21.09 7.69
C SER A 420 -1.40 -21.17 7.42
N VAL A 421 -1.82 -22.14 6.60
CA VAL A 421 -3.24 -22.38 6.32
C VAL A 421 -4.00 -22.83 7.58
N LEU A 422 -3.40 -23.71 8.38
CA LEU A 422 -4.02 -24.22 9.60
C LEU A 422 -4.20 -23.12 10.66
N ILE A 423 -3.22 -22.23 10.82
CA ILE A 423 -3.31 -21.03 11.67
C ILE A 423 -4.46 -20.13 11.20
N CYS A 424 -4.54 -19.85 9.90
CA CYS A 424 -5.62 -19.04 9.32
C CYS A 424 -7.00 -19.68 9.55
N PHE A 425 -7.12 -21.00 9.36
CA PHE A 425 -8.37 -21.72 9.54
C PHE A 425 -8.85 -21.71 10.99
N VAL A 426 -7.98 -22.03 11.95
CA VAL A 426 -8.29 -22.00 13.39
C VAL A 426 -8.67 -20.59 13.83
N SER A 427 -7.93 -19.57 13.37
CA SER A 427 -8.23 -18.17 13.69
C SER A 427 -9.59 -17.75 13.13
N CYS A 428 -9.91 -18.14 11.89
CA CYS A 428 -11.19 -17.86 11.24
C CYS A 428 -12.38 -18.47 11.99
N LEU A 429 -12.26 -19.69 12.50
CA LEU A 429 -13.31 -20.33 13.31
C LEU A 429 -13.56 -19.57 14.62
N ASN A 430 -12.51 -19.13 15.30
CA ASN A 430 -12.64 -18.31 16.50
C ASN A 430 -13.29 -16.95 16.17
N PHE A 431 -12.88 -16.28 15.09
CA PHE A 431 -13.48 -15.01 14.67
C PHE A 431 -14.96 -15.13 14.29
N LEU A 432 -15.38 -16.23 13.64
CA LEU A 432 -16.78 -16.54 13.40
C LEU A 432 -17.57 -16.70 14.71
N PHE A 433 -17.00 -17.42 15.69
CA PHE A 433 -17.60 -17.53 17.02
C PHE A 433 -17.78 -16.16 17.69
N PHE A 434 -16.75 -15.29 17.65
CA PHE A 434 -16.85 -13.95 18.20
C PHE A 434 -17.87 -13.08 17.49
N LEU A 435 -17.98 -13.19 16.15
CA LEU A 435 -18.99 -12.46 15.38
C LEU A 435 -20.41 -12.83 15.85
N VAL A 436 -20.69 -14.12 16.05
CA VAL A 436 -21.98 -14.57 16.57
C VAL A 436 -22.20 -14.06 17.99
N TYR A 437 -21.18 -14.15 18.85
CA TYR A 437 -21.24 -13.67 20.23
C TYR A 437 -21.58 -12.17 20.32
N PHE A 438 -20.84 -11.31 19.61
CA PHE A 438 -21.10 -9.86 19.61
C PHE A 438 -22.47 -9.53 19.04
N ASN A 439 -22.93 -10.22 18.00
CA ASN A 439 -24.29 -10.02 17.48
C ASN A 439 -25.37 -10.44 18.48
N ILE A 440 -25.18 -11.53 19.24
CA ILE A 440 -26.10 -11.93 20.31
C ILE A 440 -26.19 -10.83 21.37
N ILE A 441 -25.05 -10.27 21.81
CA ILE A 441 -25.03 -9.17 22.78
C ILE A 441 -25.77 -7.97 22.24
N ILE A 442 -25.40 -7.50 21.04
CA ILE A 442 -26.04 -6.35 20.40
C ILE A 442 -27.54 -6.54 20.36
N MET A 443 -28.03 -7.73 19.97
CA MET A 443 -29.45 -8.03 19.83
C MET A 443 -30.19 -8.19 21.15
N TRP A 444 -29.53 -8.60 22.23
CA TRP A 444 -30.23 -9.06 23.44
C TRP A 444 -29.99 -8.22 24.72
N ASP A 445 -28.93 -7.40 24.77
CA ASP A 445 -28.54 -6.60 25.94
C ASP A 445 -29.58 -5.52 26.34
N PHE A 446 -30.49 -5.14 25.42
CA PHE A 446 -31.44 -4.03 25.64
C PHE A 446 -32.86 -4.41 26.08
N LYS A 447 -33.17 -5.69 26.34
CA LYS A 447 -34.49 -6.05 26.89
C LYS A 447 -34.71 -5.52 28.31
N ASN A 448 -33.64 -5.17 29.05
CA ASN A 448 -33.72 -4.70 30.44
C ASN A 448 -33.91 -3.18 30.60
N GLY A 449 -33.51 -2.36 29.63
CA GLY A 449 -33.63 -0.89 29.75
C GLY A 449 -35.08 -0.36 29.70
N ARG A 450 -36.00 -1.11 29.07
CA ARG A 450 -37.44 -0.76 29.07
C ARG A 450 -38.14 -1.03 30.41
N ASN A 451 -37.61 -1.92 31.24
CA ASN A 451 -38.19 -2.19 32.56
C ASN A 451 -37.69 -1.21 33.63
N GLN A 452 -36.48 -0.66 33.50
CA GLN A 452 -35.99 0.36 34.44
C GLN A 452 -36.65 1.72 34.26
N LYS A 453 -37.04 2.11 33.03
CA LYS A 453 -37.79 3.37 32.80
C LYS A 453 -39.26 3.33 33.25
N LYS A 454 -39.78 2.19 33.70
CA LYS A 454 -41.13 2.07 34.27
C LYS A 454 -41.15 2.08 35.81
N ILE A 455 -39.99 2.20 36.47
CA ILE A 455 -39.87 2.12 37.93
C ILE A 455 -39.36 3.43 38.56
N ASN A 456 -39.08 4.48 37.78
CA ASN A 456 -38.78 5.81 38.32
C ASN A 456 -39.88 6.81 37.98
#